data_AF-A0A8T4GVG1-F1
#
_entry.id   AF-A0A8T4GVG1-F1
#
_cell.length_a   1.000
_cell.length_b   1.000
_cell.length_c   1.000
_cell.angle_alpha   90.00
_cell.angle_beta   90.00
_cell.angle_gamma   90.00
#
_symmetry.space_group_name_H-M   'P 1'
#
loop_
_entity.id
_entity.type
_entity.pdbx_description
1 polymer ?
#
loop_
_entity_poly.entity_id
_entity_poly.type
_entity_poly.pdbx_seq_one_letter_code
_entity_poly.pdbx_strand_id
1 'polypeptide(L)'
;MQKSVPTVALAVALLLAGCTGGVGTPETDTSPTVTQTAESTPTEAPTETQTATPTEQSPTTTVEPRSVVDYEELNSQQQDAFRAAIDGEAKFVPNTSYVSDSAGYAFEHAVAFQRHEHVRYDGDLYRISTRAGELYASYQIWASVGSPGENATVVAFDDLPEDIRDEVRTAITEGDYHAPFGKWESLPEPLHEADYVRYDGEAYKMTYAVGDAWATVVTVEQVDRSAQNRDRYRFSKVPSHSGQRSGAAPANSTVRLL
;
A
#
# COMPACT_ATOMS: atom_id res chain seq x y z
N MET A 1 -18.29 -67.75 20.04
CA MET A 1 -17.77 -66.83 19.02
C MET A 1 -16.71 -65.96 19.67
N GLN A 2 -15.43 -66.30 19.45
CA GLN A 2 -14.27 -65.62 20.03
C GLN A 2 -14.03 -64.30 19.31
N LYS A 3 -13.83 -63.23 20.10
CA LYS A 3 -13.40 -61.91 19.66
C LYS A 3 -11.88 -61.88 19.56
N SER A 4 -11.37 -61.37 18.44
CA SER A 4 -9.94 -61.08 18.24
C SER A 4 -9.77 -59.56 18.21
N VAL A 5 -9.01 -59.02 19.15
CA VAL A 5 -8.55 -57.62 19.18
C VAL A 5 -7.12 -57.61 18.65
N PRO A 6 -6.76 -56.79 17.65
CA PRO A 6 -5.37 -56.57 17.28
C PRO A 6 -4.75 -55.42 18.09
N THR A 7 -3.81 -55.78 18.94
CA THR A 7 -2.79 -54.93 19.57
C THR A 7 -1.83 -54.44 18.50
N VAL A 8 -1.72 -53.13 18.27
CA VAL A 8 -0.64 -52.53 17.46
C VAL A 8 0.29 -51.77 18.38
N ALA A 9 1.56 -52.18 18.32
CA ALA A 9 2.63 -51.79 19.22
C ALA A 9 3.24 -50.43 18.86
N LEU A 10 3.54 -49.71 19.93
CA LEU A 10 4.30 -48.49 20.06
C LEU A 10 5.76 -48.67 19.58
N ALA A 11 6.27 -47.76 18.73
CA ALA A 11 7.70 -47.62 18.45
C ALA A 11 8.09 -46.13 18.50
N VAL A 12 8.71 -45.75 19.61
CA VAL A 12 9.28 -44.43 19.91
C VAL A 12 10.70 -44.39 19.35
N ALA A 13 11.00 -43.40 18.50
CA ALA A 13 12.36 -43.08 18.09
C ALA A 13 12.69 -41.64 18.56
N LEU A 14 13.46 -41.56 19.64
CA LEU A 14 14.06 -40.34 20.19
C LEU A 14 15.28 -39.95 19.34
N LEU A 15 15.26 -38.77 18.71
CA LEU A 15 16.44 -38.11 18.16
C LEU A 15 16.76 -36.87 19.01
N LEU A 16 17.81 -36.98 19.81
CA LEU A 16 18.43 -35.89 20.57
C LEU A 16 19.69 -35.42 19.83
N ALA A 17 19.63 -34.22 19.27
CA ALA A 17 20.77 -33.37 18.93
C ALA A 17 20.31 -31.93 19.24
N GLY A 18 20.96 -31.10 20.06
CA GLY A 18 22.37 -31.00 20.38
C GLY A 18 22.91 -29.66 19.88
N CYS A 19 22.42 -28.53 20.41
CA CYS A 19 22.99 -27.19 20.17
C CYS A 19 23.30 -26.50 21.50
N THR A 20 24.56 -26.60 21.92
CA THR A 20 25.16 -25.79 22.97
C THR A 20 25.93 -24.63 22.31
N GLY A 21 25.64 -23.39 22.68
CA GLY A 21 26.53 -22.26 22.41
C GLY A 21 25.83 -20.91 22.32
N GLY A 22 25.96 -20.07 23.35
CA GLY A 22 25.48 -18.68 23.29
C GLY A 22 25.52 -17.98 24.65
N VAL A 23 26.73 -17.76 25.20
CA VAL A 23 26.94 -16.81 26.30
C VAL A 23 27.26 -15.46 25.70
N GLY A 24 26.28 -14.55 25.72
CA GLY A 24 26.43 -13.13 25.41
C GLY A 24 26.20 -12.31 26.67
N THR A 25 27.25 -11.64 27.13
CA THR A 25 27.25 -10.69 28.24
C THR A 25 26.51 -9.40 27.82
N PRO A 26 25.69 -8.78 28.69
CA PRO A 26 25.11 -7.48 28.39
C PRO A 26 26.17 -6.37 28.50
N GLU A 27 26.43 -5.67 27.40
CA GLU A 27 27.14 -4.40 27.39
C GLU A 27 26.23 -3.29 27.93
N THR A 28 26.75 -2.57 28.91
CA THR A 28 26.20 -1.37 29.52
C THR A 28 26.18 -0.24 28.50
N ASP A 29 25.00 0.15 28.04
CA ASP A 29 24.85 1.30 27.15
C ASP A 29 24.66 2.58 27.98
N THR A 30 25.76 3.29 28.23
CA THR A 30 25.76 4.66 28.76
C THR A 30 25.33 5.64 27.68
N SER A 31 24.05 6.03 27.73
CA SER A 31 23.53 7.15 26.93
C SER A 31 23.95 8.49 27.58
N PRO A 32 24.66 9.40 26.89
CA PRO A 32 24.95 10.72 27.43
C PRO A 32 23.75 11.66 27.26
N THR A 33 23.22 12.14 28.39
CA THR A 33 22.30 13.28 28.47
C THR A 33 22.98 14.53 27.91
N VAL A 34 22.50 15.04 26.78
CA VAL A 34 22.92 16.34 26.24
C VAL A 34 22.03 17.44 26.81
N THR A 35 22.58 18.23 27.73
CA THR A 35 22.01 19.48 28.21
C THR A 35 22.08 20.53 27.10
N GLN A 36 20.92 20.99 26.61
CA GLN A 36 20.86 22.15 25.70
C GLN A 36 20.79 23.44 26.52
N THR A 37 21.84 24.24 26.40
CA THR A 37 21.91 25.64 26.85
C THR A 37 21.20 26.51 25.81
N ALA A 38 20.20 27.27 26.23
CA ALA A 38 19.64 28.35 25.42
C ALA A 38 20.60 29.54 25.43
N GLU A 39 21.07 29.97 24.26
CA GLU A 39 21.86 31.18 24.10
C GLU A 39 21.21 32.10 23.06
N SER A 40 21.14 33.38 23.44
CA SER A 40 20.33 34.42 22.84
C SER A 40 20.91 35.01 21.55
N THR A 41 19.97 35.39 20.69
CA THR A 41 20.00 36.28 19.53
C THR A 41 21.05 37.41 19.54
N PRO A 42 21.63 37.70 18.36
CA PRO A 42 21.87 39.08 17.93
C PRO A 42 21.06 39.43 16.67
N THR A 43 20.40 40.58 16.75
CA THR A 43 19.70 41.27 15.66
C THR A 43 20.71 41.79 14.64
N GLU A 44 20.63 41.33 13.39
CA GLU A 44 21.32 41.94 12.24
C GLU A 44 20.34 42.67 11.30
N ALA A 45 20.83 43.79 10.77
CA ALA A 45 20.13 44.80 9.99
C ALA A 45 19.68 44.32 8.59
N PRO A 46 18.67 44.95 7.96
CA PRO A 46 18.17 44.50 6.67
C PRO A 46 19.18 44.85 5.56
N THR A 47 19.70 43.83 4.89
CA THR A 47 20.41 43.95 3.61
C THR A 47 19.40 43.82 2.48
N GLU A 48 19.25 44.86 1.66
CA GLU A 48 18.43 44.85 0.45
C GLU A 48 18.94 43.80 -0.54
N THR A 49 18.27 42.65 -0.57
CA THR A 49 18.52 41.60 -1.57
C THR A 49 17.66 41.91 -2.79
N GLN A 50 18.31 42.20 -3.92
CA GLN A 50 17.65 42.36 -5.21
C GLN A 50 16.89 41.06 -5.54
N THR A 51 15.58 41.20 -5.72
CA THR A 51 14.71 40.12 -6.18
C THR A 51 15.04 39.81 -7.64
N ALA A 52 15.84 38.77 -7.87
CA ALA A 52 15.86 38.12 -9.17
C ALA A 52 14.50 37.46 -9.37
N THR A 53 13.74 37.94 -10.36
CA THR A 53 12.48 37.33 -10.78
C THR A 53 12.72 35.85 -11.08
N PRO A 54 12.04 34.91 -10.39
CA PRO A 54 12.13 33.50 -10.72
C PRO A 54 11.67 33.34 -12.17
N THR A 55 12.57 32.88 -13.03
CA THR A 55 12.12 32.39 -14.34
C THR A 55 11.38 31.09 -14.04
N GLU A 56 10.05 31.12 -14.09
CA GLU A 56 9.20 29.94 -14.09
C GLU A 56 9.61 29.05 -15.26
N GLN A 57 10.55 28.14 -15.01
CA GLN A 57 10.76 26.99 -15.85
C GLN A 57 9.58 26.06 -15.57
N SER A 58 8.53 26.14 -16.41
CA SER A 58 7.56 25.04 -16.49
C SER A 58 8.35 23.76 -16.69
N PRO A 59 8.21 22.75 -15.80
CA PRO A 59 8.90 21.49 -16.00
C PRO A 59 8.38 20.85 -17.28
N THR A 60 9.23 20.70 -18.29
CA THR A 60 8.96 19.81 -19.43
C THR A 60 8.96 18.38 -18.88
N THR A 61 7.78 17.84 -18.58
CA THR A 61 7.65 16.49 -18.03
C THR A 61 7.83 15.49 -19.17
N THR A 62 9.07 15.11 -19.43
CA THR A 62 9.36 13.95 -20.28
C THR A 62 9.03 12.70 -19.48
N VAL A 63 7.85 12.12 -19.72
CA VAL A 63 7.42 10.87 -19.09
C VAL A 63 8.16 9.70 -19.75
N GLU A 64 8.80 8.85 -18.94
CA GLU A 64 9.47 7.65 -19.46
C GLU A 64 8.44 6.67 -20.06
N PRO A 65 8.64 6.12 -21.27
CA PRO A 65 7.65 5.26 -21.91
C PRO A 65 7.21 4.05 -21.07
N ARG A 66 8.09 3.51 -20.22
CA ARG A 66 7.81 2.37 -19.34
C ARG A 66 6.87 2.69 -18.17
N SER A 67 6.66 3.96 -17.85
CA SER A 67 5.75 4.38 -16.79
C SER A 67 4.32 4.64 -17.29
N VAL A 68 4.08 4.45 -18.59
CA VAL A 68 2.77 4.59 -19.23
C VAL A 68 2.23 3.22 -19.64
N VAL A 69 0.97 2.95 -19.33
CA VAL A 69 0.21 1.80 -19.85
C VAL A 69 -0.94 2.30 -20.73
N ASP A 70 -1.20 1.64 -21.84
CA ASP A 70 -2.37 1.96 -22.67
C ASP A 70 -3.62 1.33 -22.04
N TYR A 71 -4.74 2.07 -22.02
CA TYR A 71 -5.99 1.62 -21.37
C TYR A 71 -6.49 0.25 -21.87
N GLU A 72 -6.31 -0.05 -23.15
CA GLU A 72 -6.71 -1.31 -23.78
C GLU A 72 -5.87 -2.51 -23.32
N GLU A 73 -4.71 -2.28 -22.70
CA GLU A 73 -3.87 -3.34 -22.11
C GLU A 73 -4.32 -3.71 -20.69
N LEU A 74 -5.16 -2.88 -20.06
CA LEU A 74 -5.79 -3.19 -18.78
C LEU A 74 -6.89 -4.24 -18.97
N ASN A 75 -7.05 -5.15 -18.00
CA ASN A 75 -8.19 -6.07 -18.02
C ASN A 75 -9.51 -5.34 -17.72
N SER A 76 -10.66 -6.00 -17.92
CA SER A 76 -11.98 -5.38 -17.75
C SER A 76 -12.21 -4.76 -16.36
N GLN A 77 -11.80 -5.45 -15.29
CA GLN A 77 -11.92 -4.95 -13.91
C GLN A 77 -11.03 -3.72 -13.67
N GLN A 78 -9.82 -3.72 -14.21
CA GLN A 78 -8.92 -2.57 -14.16
C GLN A 78 -9.44 -1.40 -14.98
N GLN A 79 -10.02 -1.67 -16.16
CA GLN A 79 -10.66 -0.67 -17.00
C GLN A 79 -11.86 -0.01 -16.32
N ASP A 80 -12.69 -0.80 -15.61
CA ASP A 80 -13.79 -0.30 -14.78
C ASP A 80 -13.27 0.55 -13.62
N ALA A 81 -12.27 0.07 -12.90
CA ALA A 81 -11.66 0.80 -11.79
C ALA A 81 -11.03 2.12 -12.22
N PHE A 82 -10.33 2.13 -13.36
CA PHE A 82 -9.77 3.36 -13.90
C PHE A 82 -10.86 4.38 -14.23
N ARG A 83 -11.97 3.95 -14.85
CA ARG A 83 -13.13 4.83 -15.11
C ARG A 83 -13.74 5.38 -13.82
N ALA A 84 -13.95 4.53 -12.82
CA ALA A 84 -14.44 4.97 -11.51
C ALA A 84 -13.49 5.99 -10.85
N ALA A 85 -12.17 5.82 -11.02
CA ALA A 85 -11.18 6.77 -10.50
C ALA A 85 -11.20 8.11 -11.24
N ILE A 86 -11.60 8.18 -12.52
CA ILE A 86 -11.78 9.46 -13.23
C ILE A 86 -12.88 10.29 -12.56
N ASP A 87 -13.95 9.62 -12.13
CA ASP A 87 -15.08 10.25 -11.45
C ASP A 87 -14.82 10.52 -9.96
N GLY A 88 -13.70 10.02 -9.41
CA GLY A 88 -13.31 10.21 -8.02
C GLY A 88 -12.17 9.30 -7.58
N GLU A 89 -12.51 8.14 -7.01
CA GLU A 89 -11.54 7.15 -6.55
C GLU A 89 -12.02 5.72 -6.77
N ALA A 90 -11.08 4.82 -7.02
CA ALA A 90 -11.31 3.38 -7.03
C ALA A 90 -10.61 2.73 -5.84
N LYS A 91 -11.31 1.86 -5.12
CA LYS A 91 -10.77 1.13 -3.97
C LYS A 91 -10.53 -0.31 -4.37
N PHE A 92 -9.38 -0.85 -3.99
CA PHE A 92 -9.02 -2.25 -4.18
C PHE A 92 -8.94 -2.90 -2.80
N VAL A 93 -9.84 -3.84 -2.54
CA VAL A 93 -10.11 -4.45 -1.24
C VAL A 93 -9.96 -5.97 -1.32
N PRO A 94 -9.76 -6.68 -0.19
CA PRO A 94 -9.70 -8.13 -0.18
C PRO A 94 -10.97 -8.75 -0.76
N ASN A 95 -10.81 -9.77 -1.60
CA ASN A 95 -11.90 -10.51 -2.21
C ASN A 95 -12.29 -11.68 -1.31
N THR A 96 -13.11 -11.41 -0.28
CA THR A 96 -13.60 -12.41 0.68
C THR A 96 -15.10 -12.23 0.87
N SER A 97 -15.80 -13.26 1.36
CA SER A 97 -17.25 -13.16 1.64
C SER A 97 -17.60 -12.21 2.81
N TYR A 98 -16.61 -11.65 3.48
CA TYR A 98 -16.79 -10.72 4.60
C TYR A 98 -16.61 -9.25 4.16
N VAL A 99 -16.08 -9.02 2.97
CA VAL A 99 -15.99 -7.70 2.35
C VAL A 99 -17.10 -7.62 1.31
N SER A 100 -17.94 -6.58 1.38
CA SER A 100 -19.03 -6.39 0.43
C SER A 100 -18.50 -6.24 -1.00
N ASP A 101 -19.15 -6.85 -1.99
CA ASP A 101 -18.86 -6.63 -3.42
C ASP A 101 -18.96 -5.14 -3.82
N SER A 102 -19.71 -4.34 -3.05
CA SER A 102 -19.84 -2.89 -3.26
C SER A 102 -18.70 -2.08 -2.65
N ALA A 103 -17.79 -2.68 -1.87
CA ALA A 103 -16.70 -1.98 -1.19
C ALA A 103 -15.58 -1.56 -2.16
N GLY A 104 -15.45 -2.26 -3.29
CA GLY A 104 -14.48 -1.92 -4.32
C GLY A 104 -14.19 -3.07 -5.27
N TYR A 105 -13.04 -2.98 -5.92
CA TYR A 105 -12.48 -3.98 -6.83
C TYR A 105 -11.58 -4.96 -6.07
N ALA A 106 -11.34 -6.14 -6.63
CA ALA A 106 -10.47 -7.13 -6.01
C ALA A 106 -9.00 -6.68 -5.95
N PHE A 107 -8.34 -6.93 -4.81
CA PHE A 107 -6.99 -6.45 -4.48
C PHE A 107 -5.94 -6.73 -5.56
N GLU A 108 -5.99 -7.90 -6.19
CA GLU A 108 -5.08 -8.35 -7.23
C GLU A 108 -5.05 -7.43 -8.47
N HIS A 109 -6.12 -6.66 -8.69
CA HIS A 109 -6.22 -5.76 -9.83
C HIS A 109 -5.48 -4.43 -9.61
N ALA A 110 -5.13 -4.09 -8.37
CA ALA A 110 -4.39 -2.86 -8.04
C ALA A 110 -2.97 -2.83 -8.64
N VAL A 111 -2.40 -4.00 -8.94
CA VAL A 111 -0.98 -4.14 -9.33
C VAL A 111 -0.60 -3.33 -10.58
N ALA A 112 -1.52 -3.14 -11.53
CA ALA A 112 -1.27 -2.34 -12.71
C ALA A 112 -1.06 -0.86 -12.33
N PHE A 113 -1.88 -0.34 -11.43
CA PHE A 113 -1.82 1.05 -10.95
C PHE A 113 -0.63 1.34 -10.04
N GLN A 114 -0.02 0.29 -9.48
CA GLN A 114 1.22 0.41 -8.69
C GLN A 114 2.48 0.36 -9.56
N ARG A 115 2.41 -0.26 -10.74
CA ARG A 115 3.55 -0.45 -11.65
C ARG A 115 3.69 0.68 -12.67
N HIS A 116 2.60 1.36 -12.98
CA HIS A 116 2.57 2.44 -13.96
C HIS A 116 2.18 3.75 -13.27
N GLU A 117 2.82 4.84 -13.68
CA GLU A 117 2.53 6.18 -13.16
C GLU A 117 1.43 6.86 -13.98
N HIS A 118 1.18 6.39 -15.20
CA HIS A 118 0.22 7.00 -16.11
C HIS A 118 -0.56 5.94 -16.90
N VAL A 119 -1.81 6.29 -17.25
CA VAL A 119 -2.62 5.57 -18.23
C VAL A 119 -2.90 6.47 -19.41
N ARG A 120 -2.77 5.94 -20.64
CA ARG A 120 -3.27 6.61 -21.83
C ARG A 120 -4.69 6.15 -22.12
N TYR A 121 -5.65 7.08 -22.11
CA TYR A 121 -7.07 6.82 -22.33
C TYR A 121 -7.67 7.90 -23.23
N ASP A 122 -8.35 7.49 -24.31
CA ASP A 122 -8.94 8.39 -25.32
C ASP A 122 -7.98 9.47 -25.87
N GLY A 123 -6.71 9.08 -26.06
CA GLY A 123 -5.64 9.99 -26.53
C GLY A 123 -5.11 10.96 -25.48
N ASP A 124 -5.69 10.97 -24.28
CA ASP A 124 -5.23 11.72 -23.12
C ASP A 124 -4.32 10.91 -22.21
N LEU A 125 -3.44 11.61 -21.49
CA LEU A 125 -2.57 11.03 -20.49
C LEU A 125 -3.12 11.37 -19.10
N TYR A 126 -3.37 10.36 -18.30
CA TYR A 126 -3.81 10.50 -16.91
C TYR A 126 -2.71 10.03 -15.99
N ARG A 127 -2.40 10.83 -14.97
CA ARG A 127 -1.49 10.45 -13.90
C ARG A 127 -2.26 9.62 -12.88
N ILE A 128 -1.67 8.48 -12.51
CA ILE A 128 -2.15 7.61 -11.44
C ILE A 128 -1.51 8.08 -10.13
N SER A 129 -2.31 8.13 -9.07
CA SER A 129 -1.81 8.21 -7.70
C SER A 129 -2.41 7.08 -6.88
N THR A 130 -1.59 6.48 -6.01
CA THR A 130 -2.03 5.41 -5.11
C THR A 130 -1.78 5.82 -3.66
N ARG A 131 -2.67 5.41 -2.77
CA ARG A 131 -2.52 5.58 -1.31
C ARG A 131 -3.13 4.40 -0.57
N ALA A 132 -2.72 4.24 0.69
CA ALA A 132 -3.38 3.32 1.60
C ALA A 132 -4.82 3.80 1.89
N GLY A 133 -5.76 2.85 1.95
CA GLY A 133 -7.15 3.05 2.30
C GLY A 133 -7.50 2.47 3.66
N GLU A 134 -8.60 1.73 3.72
CA GLU A 134 -9.04 0.99 4.93
C GLU A 134 -8.10 -0.18 5.24
N LEU A 135 -7.93 -0.50 6.52
CA LEU A 135 -7.15 -1.66 6.95
C LEU A 135 -8.08 -2.86 7.14
N TYR A 136 -7.72 -4.00 6.54
CA TYR A 136 -8.39 -5.27 6.76
C TYR A 136 -7.49 -6.23 7.51
N ALA A 137 -8.01 -6.85 8.57
CA ALA A 137 -7.29 -7.84 9.36
C ALA A 137 -7.69 -9.26 8.96
N SER A 138 -6.72 -10.16 9.04
CA SER A 138 -6.83 -11.62 8.98
C SER A 138 -6.04 -12.20 10.14
N TYR A 139 -6.30 -13.47 10.48
CA TYR A 139 -5.47 -14.16 11.43
C TYR A 139 -5.40 -15.66 11.14
N GLN A 140 -4.46 -16.33 11.78
CA GLN A 140 -4.39 -17.78 11.83
C GLN A 140 -4.22 -18.19 13.28
N ILE A 141 -5.02 -19.16 13.71
CA ILE A 141 -4.93 -19.80 15.02
C ILE A 141 -4.32 -21.17 14.80
N TRP A 142 -3.31 -21.51 15.58
CA TRP A 142 -2.83 -22.88 15.72
C TRP A 142 -3.10 -23.37 17.14
N ALA A 143 -3.57 -24.61 17.24
CA ALA A 143 -3.76 -25.28 18.51
C ALA A 143 -2.88 -26.52 18.59
N SER A 144 -2.22 -26.71 19.72
CA SER A 144 -1.42 -27.91 19.97
C SER A 144 -1.60 -28.35 21.41
N VAL A 145 -1.70 -29.67 21.65
CA VAL A 145 -1.77 -30.19 23.02
C VAL A 145 -0.52 -29.78 23.77
N GLY A 146 -0.70 -29.26 24.98
CA GLY A 146 0.40 -28.82 25.83
C GLY A 146 0.10 -28.95 27.32
N SER A 147 1.10 -28.64 28.13
CA SER A 147 1.00 -28.63 29.60
C SER A 147 1.19 -27.21 30.09
N PRO A 148 0.12 -26.55 30.58
CA PRO A 148 0.22 -25.19 31.12
C PRO A 148 1.22 -25.15 32.27
N GLY A 149 2.13 -24.17 32.24
CA GLY A 149 3.02 -23.88 33.38
C GLY A 149 2.28 -23.15 34.50
N GLU A 150 2.95 -22.95 35.63
CA GLU A 150 2.37 -22.30 36.83
C GLU A 150 1.85 -20.88 36.55
N ASN A 151 2.41 -20.19 35.56
CA ASN A 151 2.06 -18.81 35.19
C ASN A 151 1.28 -18.71 33.88
N ALA A 152 0.83 -19.83 33.30
CA ALA A 152 0.09 -19.81 32.03
C ALA A 152 -1.37 -19.40 32.26
N THR A 153 -1.89 -18.51 31.42
CA THR A 153 -3.31 -18.19 31.44
C THR A 153 -4.09 -19.31 30.75
N VAL A 154 -5.02 -19.93 31.48
CA VAL A 154 -5.86 -21.02 30.96
C VAL A 154 -7.32 -20.60 31.01
N VAL A 155 -7.99 -20.60 29.88
CA VAL A 155 -9.43 -20.30 29.75
C VAL A 155 -10.18 -21.58 29.39
N ALA A 156 -11.37 -21.79 29.97
CA ALA A 156 -12.21 -22.91 29.55
C ALA A 156 -12.85 -22.59 28.20
N PHE A 157 -12.95 -23.58 27.30
CA PHE A 157 -13.56 -23.38 25.99
C PHE A 157 -14.98 -22.78 26.08
N ASP A 158 -15.78 -23.21 27.06
CA ASP A 158 -17.14 -22.72 27.26
C ASP A 158 -17.22 -21.29 27.83
N ASP A 159 -16.09 -20.71 28.25
CA ASP A 159 -15.99 -19.31 28.68
C ASP A 159 -15.59 -18.37 27.53
N LEU A 160 -15.18 -18.91 26.37
CA LEU A 160 -14.91 -18.10 25.18
C LEU A 160 -16.20 -17.50 24.62
N PRO A 161 -16.17 -16.32 23.97
CA PRO A 161 -17.31 -15.79 23.23
C PRO A 161 -17.82 -16.75 22.16
N GLU A 162 -19.14 -16.80 21.96
CA GLU A 162 -19.78 -17.75 21.04
C GLU A 162 -19.30 -17.60 19.59
N ASP A 163 -18.98 -16.38 19.17
CA ASP A 163 -18.51 -16.01 17.83
C ASP A 163 -17.06 -16.43 17.51
N ILE A 164 -16.31 -16.92 18.51
CA ILE A 164 -14.95 -17.46 18.31
C ILE A 164 -14.83 -18.96 18.64
N ARG A 165 -15.88 -19.57 19.20
CA ARG A 165 -15.84 -20.97 19.66
C ARG A 165 -15.66 -21.93 18.51
N ASP A 166 -16.32 -21.70 17.39
CA ASP A 166 -16.24 -22.63 16.25
C ASP A 166 -14.86 -22.56 15.59
N GLU A 167 -14.24 -21.39 15.55
CA GLU A 167 -12.88 -21.15 15.08
C GLU A 167 -11.84 -21.83 15.97
N VAL A 168 -11.95 -21.64 17.29
CA VAL A 168 -11.06 -22.29 18.27
C VAL A 168 -11.26 -23.80 18.25
N ARG A 169 -12.51 -24.28 18.15
CA ARG A 169 -12.80 -25.71 18.02
C ARG A 169 -12.15 -26.27 16.76
N THR A 170 -12.29 -25.57 15.63
CA THR A 170 -11.69 -25.98 14.35
C THR A 170 -10.17 -26.07 14.49
N ALA A 171 -9.52 -25.06 15.07
CA ALA A 171 -8.09 -25.10 15.32
C ALA A 171 -7.68 -26.28 16.21
N ILE A 172 -8.44 -26.57 17.28
CA ILE A 172 -8.20 -27.72 18.17
C ILE A 172 -8.33 -29.05 17.41
N THR A 173 -9.34 -29.20 16.55
CA THR A 173 -9.62 -30.48 15.88
C THR A 173 -8.79 -30.71 14.62
N GLU A 174 -8.48 -29.65 13.87
CA GLU A 174 -7.79 -29.73 12.58
C GLU A 174 -6.31 -29.33 12.66
N GLY A 175 -5.91 -28.70 13.78
CA GLY A 175 -4.55 -28.21 14.05
C GLY A 175 -4.40 -26.70 13.81
N ASP A 176 -5.21 -26.12 12.92
CA ASP A 176 -5.24 -24.69 12.66
C ASP A 176 -6.59 -24.19 12.15
N TYR A 177 -6.80 -22.88 12.23
CA TYR A 177 -7.92 -22.17 11.64
C TYR A 177 -7.43 -20.88 11.00
N HIS A 178 -7.85 -20.60 9.76
CA HIS A 178 -7.56 -19.35 9.07
C HIS A 178 -8.80 -18.46 8.96
N ALA A 179 -8.66 -17.26 9.51
CA ALA A 179 -9.58 -16.16 9.41
C ALA A 179 -9.30 -15.33 8.14
N PRO A 180 -10.20 -15.28 7.14
CA PRO A 180 -9.99 -14.46 5.96
C PRO A 180 -10.10 -12.97 6.29
N PHE A 181 -9.50 -12.13 5.44
CA PHE A 181 -9.58 -10.68 5.57
C PHE A 181 -11.02 -10.17 5.67
N GLY A 182 -11.24 -9.18 6.53
CA GLY A 182 -12.52 -8.47 6.68
C GLY A 182 -13.54 -9.20 7.54
N LYS A 183 -13.26 -10.43 7.99
CA LYS A 183 -14.11 -11.11 8.97
C LYS A 183 -14.09 -10.41 10.34
N TRP A 184 -12.98 -9.75 10.67
CA TRP A 184 -12.83 -8.92 11.87
C TRP A 184 -12.05 -7.64 11.56
N GLU A 185 -12.25 -6.64 12.44
CA GLU A 185 -11.42 -5.42 12.46
C GLU A 185 -10.07 -5.67 13.15
N SER A 186 -9.99 -6.66 14.07
CA SER A 186 -8.78 -7.08 14.79
C SER A 186 -8.89 -8.52 15.31
N LEU A 187 -7.80 -9.09 15.85
CA LEU A 187 -7.88 -10.37 16.56
C LEU A 187 -8.79 -10.23 17.81
N PRO A 188 -9.68 -11.19 18.10
CA PRO A 188 -10.52 -11.17 19.29
C PRO A 188 -9.69 -11.13 20.60
N GLU A 189 -10.06 -10.21 21.50
CA GLU A 189 -9.41 -10.01 22.81
C GLU A 189 -9.18 -11.29 23.63
N PRO A 190 -10.14 -12.24 23.72
CA PRO A 190 -9.91 -13.48 24.48
C PRO A 190 -8.74 -14.33 23.98
N LEU A 191 -8.40 -14.24 22.69
CA LEU A 191 -7.26 -14.95 22.11
C LEU A 191 -5.93 -14.23 22.40
N HIS A 192 -5.95 -12.93 22.68
CA HIS A 192 -4.76 -12.18 23.08
C HIS A 192 -4.29 -12.54 24.49
N GLU A 193 -5.23 -12.84 25.40
CA GLU A 193 -4.95 -12.96 26.83
C GLU A 193 -4.75 -14.40 27.31
N ALA A 194 -5.20 -15.39 26.54
CA ALA A 194 -5.14 -16.80 26.91
C ALA A 194 -3.96 -17.53 26.23
N ASP A 195 -3.05 -18.08 27.03
CA ASP A 195 -1.99 -18.97 26.53
C ASP A 195 -2.54 -20.35 26.14
N TYR A 196 -3.56 -20.82 26.86
CA TYR A 196 -4.17 -22.13 26.68
C TYR A 196 -5.70 -22.07 26.73
N VAL A 197 -6.33 -22.92 25.93
CA VAL A 197 -7.75 -23.24 26.02
C VAL A 197 -7.92 -24.66 26.51
N ARG A 198 -8.74 -24.86 27.55
CA ARG A 198 -9.10 -26.19 28.06
C ARG A 198 -10.35 -26.70 27.34
N TYR A 199 -10.23 -27.85 26.68
CA TYR A 199 -11.30 -28.49 25.91
C TYR A 199 -11.20 -30.01 26.06
N ASP A 200 -12.32 -30.67 26.35
CA ASP A 200 -12.41 -32.14 26.54
C ASP A 200 -11.36 -32.74 27.50
N GLY A 201 -11.04 -32.02 28.58
CA GLY A 201 -10.07 -32.45 29.59
C GLY A 201 -8.60 -32.24 29.22
N GLU A 202 -8.30 -31.81 28.00
CA GLU A 202 -6.96 -31.45 27.54
C GLU A 202 -6.76 -29.92 27.55
N ALA A 203 -5.50 -29.50 27.60
CA ALA A 203 -5.11 -28.10 27.46
C ALA A 203 -4.40 -27.91 26.12
N TYR A 204 -4.95 -27.04 25.29
CA TYR A 204 -4.40 -26.71 23.98
C TYR A 204 -3.70 -25.37 24.08
N LYS A 205 -2.40 -25.36 23.81
CA LYS A 205 -1.65 -24.13 23.63
C LYS A 205 -2.14 -23.44 22.38
N MET A 206 -2.62 -22.21 22.55
CA MET A 206 -3.07 -21.38 21.44
C MET A 206 -1.91 -20.50 21.00
N THR A 207 -1.63 -20.49 19.71
CA THR A 207 -0.74 -19.51 19.11
C THR A 207 -1.43 -18.89 17.92
N TYR A 208 -1.12 -17.63 17.62
CA TYR A 208 -1.76 -16.93 16.52
C TYR A 208 -0.75 -16.09 15.74
N ALA A 209 -1.09 -15.84 14.49
CA ALA A 209 -0.46 -14.83 13.66
C ALA A 209 -1.54 -13.92 13.11
N VAL A 210 -1.28 -12.61 13.11
CA VAL A 210 -2.15 -11.61 12.51
C VAL A 210 -1.57 -11.17 11.17
N GLY A 211 -2.44 -10.92 10.20
CA GLY A 211 -2.08 -10.40 8.90
C GLY A 211 -2.92 -9.19 8.58
N ASP A 212 -2.27 -8.07 8.29
CA ASP A 212 -2.93 -6.81 7.95
C ASP A 212 -2.76 -6.49 6.46
N ALA A 213 -3.84 -6.06 5.81
CA ALA A 213 -3.84 -5.63 4.43
C ALA A 213 -4.54 -4.27 4.29
N TRP A 214 -3.76 -3.26 3.93
CA TRP A 214 -4.30 -1.94 3.57
C TRP A 214 -4.93 -2.02 2.18
N ALA A 215 -6.18 -1.59 2.06
CA ALA A 215 -6.81 -1.32 0.77
C ALA A 215 -5.90 -0.39 -0.05
N THR A 216 -5.87 -0.58 -1.37
CA THR A 216 -5.24 0.40 -2.26
C THR A 216 -6.32 1.33 -2.79
N VAL A 217 -6.17 2.63 -2.59
CA VAL A 217 -7.03 3.64 -3.21
C VAL A 217 -6.28 4.25 -4.39
N VAL A 218 -6.94 4.26 -5.55
CA VAL A 218 -6.43 4.84 -6.79
C VAL A 218 -7.24 6.09 -7.12
N THR A 219 -6.54 7.18 -7.37
CA THR A 219 -7.10 8.40 -7.98
C THR A 219 -6.38 8.66 -9.30
N VAL A 220 -7.05 9.31 -10.23
CA VAL A 220 -6.44 9.70 -11.51
C VAL A 220 -6.70 11.17 -11.80
N GLU A 221 -5.69 11.82 -12.35
CA GLU A 221 -5.74 13.23 -12.73
C GLU A 221 -5.29 13.38 -14.18
N GLN A 222 -6.06 14.09 -15.00
CA GLN A 222 -5.64 14.36 -16.37
C GLN A 222 -4.40 15.27 -16.37
N VAL A 223 -3.37 14.88 -17.12
CA VAL A 223 -2.16 15.69 -17.28
C VAL A 223 -2.45 16.80 -18.28
N ASP A 224 -2.33 18.06 -17.85
CA ASP A 224 -2.62 19.23 -18.68
C ASP A 224 -1.86 19.21 -20.02
N ARG A 225 -2.60 19.19 -21.14
CA ARG A 225 -2.05 19.22 -22.51
C ARG A 225 -1.22 20.48 -22.81
N SER A 226 -1.36 21.54 -22.02
CA SER A 226 -0.66 22.82 -22.23
C SER A 226 0.85 22.73 -21.99
N ALA A 227 1.32 21.77 -21.18
CA ALA A 227 2.74 21.47 -21.00
C ALA A 227 3.34 20.74 -22.21
N GLN A 228 2.57 19.88 -22.89
CA GLN A 228 3.06 19.05 -24.00
C GLN A 228 3.11 19.77 -25.36
N ASN A 229 2.26 20.79 -25.59
CA ASN A 229 2.14 21.45 -26.89
C ASN A 229 3.04 22.69 -27.10
N ARG A 230 3.71 23.20 -26.05
CA ARG A 230 4.60 24.37 -26.17
C ARG A 230 5.92 24.06 -26.91
N ASP A 231 6.34 22.80 -26.97
CA ASP A 231 7.58 22.42 -27.64
C ASP A 231 7.45 22.33 -29.18
N ARG A 232 6.25 22.06 -29.71
CA ARG A 232 6.05 22.03 -31.17
C ARG A 232 6.07 23.41 -31.83
N TYR A 233 5.84 24.48 -31.08
CA TYR A 233 5.77 25.84 -31.63
C TYR A 233 7.05 26.67 -31.45
N ARG A 234 8.11 26.16 -30.80
CA ARG A 234 9.38 26.90 -30.64
C ARG A 234 10.40 26.70 -31.76
N PHE A 235 10.17 25.82 -32.74
CA PHE A 235 11.14 25.54 -33.80
C PHE A 235 10.88 26.21 -35.17
N SER A 236 9.87 27.08 -35.29
CA SER A 236 9.65 27.88 -36.50
C SER A 236 10.18 29.31 -36.33
N LYS A 237 11.47 29.47 -36.00
CA LYS A 237 12.17 30.76 -36.21
C LYS A 237 12.77 30.75 -37.60
N VAL A 238 11.97 31.25 -38.55
CA VAL A 238 12.35 31.56 -39.92
C VAL A 238 13.62 32.44 -39.92
N PRO A 239 14.64 32.17 -40.76
CA PRO A 239 15.75 33.08 -40.93
C PRO A 239 15.27 34.31 -41.70
N SER A 240 15.13 35.44 -40.99
CA SER A 240 14.94 36.76 -41.60
C SER A 240 16.23 37.16 -42.33
N HIS A 241 16.28 36.91 -43.64
CA HIS A 241 17.25 37.57 -44.52
C HIS A 241 16.87 39.04 -44.69
N SER A 242 17.58 39.91 -43.97
CA SER A 242 17.56 41.35 -44.16
C SER A 242 18.25 41.72 -45.48
N GLY A 243 17.45 41.90 -46.53
CA GLY A 243 17.88 42.49 -47.80
C GLY A 243 17.60 43.98 -47.82
N GLN A 244 18.65 44.78 -47.60
CA GLN A 244 18.73 46.21 -47.93
C GLN A 244 18.33 46.47 -49.39
N ARG A 245 17.44 47.43 -49.63
CA ARG A 245 17.59 48.35 -50.78
C ARG A 245 16.83 49.68 -50.58
N SER A 246 17.63 50.72 -50.71
CA SER A 246 17.33 52.15 -50.69
C SER A 246 16.64 52.60 -51.99
N GLY A 247 15.82 53.65 -51.90
CA GLY A 247 15.87 54.72 -52.90
C GLY A 247 14.56 55.14 -53.57
N ALA A 248 14.22 56.41 -53.33
CA ALA A 248 13.54 57.34 -54.24
C ALA A 248 11.99 57.34 -54.35
N ALA A 249 11.40 58.30 -53.64
CA ALA A 249 10.32 59.17 -54.16
C ALA A 249 10.92 60.12 -55.24
N PRO A 250 10.16 60.85 -56.11
CA PRO A 250 8.83 61.40 -55.81
C PRO A 250 7.82 61.56 -56.99
N ALA A 251 6.66 62.12 -56.62
CA ALA A 251 5.88 63.13 -57.35
C ALA A 251 4.62 62.72 -58.14
N ASN A 252 3.52 63.30 -57.64
CA ASN A 252 2.49 64.08 -58.35
C ASN A 252 1.26 63.45 -59.01
N SER A 253 0.17 64.20 -58.80
CA SER A 253 -1.04 64.35 -59.62
C SER A 253 -2.14 63.29 -59.45
N THR A 254 -3.44 63.56 -59.50
CA THR A 254 -4.29 64.76 -59.59
C THR A 254 -5.75 64.26 -59.56
N VAL A 255 -6.61 64.94 -58.78
CA VAL A 255 -8.04 65.30 -59.01
C VAL A 255 -9.06 64.32 -59.65
N ARG A 256 -10.17 64.13 -58.88
CA ARG A 256 -11.62 63.96 -59.20
C ARG A 256 -12.12 63.47 -60.56
N LEU A 257 -13.13 62.58 -60.50
CA LEU A 257 -14.54 62.68 -61.02
C LEU A 257 -15.13 61.25 -60.91
N LEU A 258 -16.35 60.95 -60.45
CA LEU A 258 -17.65 61.63 -60.35
C LEU A 258 -18.32 61.35 -58.99
#